data_AF-X1TGB9-F1
#
_entry.id   AF-X1TGB9-F1
#
_cell.length_a   1.000
_cell.length_b   1.000
_cell.length_c   1.000
_cell.angle_alpha   90.00
_cell.angle_beta   90.00
_cell.angle_gamma   90.00
#
_symmetry.space_group_name_H-M   'P 1'
#
loop_
_entity.id
_entity.type
_entity.pdbx_description
1 polymer ?
#
loop_
_entity_poly.entity_id
_entity_poly.type
_entity_poly.pdbx_seq_one_letter_code
_entity_poly.pdbx_strand_id
1 'polypeptide(L)'
;MTASQVGKEEQLNLESLTWGNLTWVNIEGPTEQETEYLAQNYHFHSLDLDDCLSRIQRPKIDEYKDYLFLVFHFPVFSKEARVTTPSQLSVFIGKNYLITLHKGELKPLVKL
;
A
#
# COMPACT_ATOMS: atom_id res chain seq x y z
N MET A 1 10.28 -6.75 41.99
CA MET A 1 11.08 -7.30 40.87
C MET A 1 10.25 -7.13 39.62
N THR A 2 10.50 -6.04 38.90
CA THR A 2 9.81 -5.66 37.66
C THR A 2 10.42 -6.42 36.49
N ALA A 3 9.66 -7.33 35.90
CA ALA A 3 9.98 -7.85 34.59
C ALA A 3 9.51 -6.82 33.55
N SER A 4 10.44 -6.02 33.04
CA SER A 4 10.21 -5.20 31.85
C SER A 4 10.04 -6.13 30.66
N GLN A 5 8.81 -6.26 30.16
CA GLN A 5 8.55 -6.82 28.84
C GLN A 5 9.02 -5.78 27.81
N VAL A 6 10.13 -6.08 27.14
CA VAL A 6 10.60 -5.37 25.96
C VAL A 6 9.56 -5.61 24.87
N GLY A 7 8.89 -4.55 24.41
CA GLY A 7 7.92 -4.59 23.31
C GLY A 7 8.59 -5.11 22.04
N LYS A 8 7.87 -5.92 21.27
CA LYS A 8 8.28 -6.32 19.92
C LYS A 8 8.48 -5.04 19.10
N GLU A 9 9.64 -4.86 18.48
CA GLU A 9 9.79 -3.92 17.38
C GLU A 9 8.84 -4.41 16.26
N GLU A 10 7.75 -3.68 16.04
CA GLU A 10 6.75 -4.00 15.02
C GLU A 10 7.34 -3.64 13.64
N GLN A 11 7.67 -4.67 12.88
CA GLN A 11 8.28 -4.55 11.56
C GLN A 11 7.19 -4.23 10.52
N LEU A 12 7.35 -3.11 9.82
CA LEU A 12 6.43 -2.70 8.75
C LEU A 12 6.47 -3.68 7.56
N ASN A 13 5.33 -3.90 6.92
CA ASN A 13 5.16 -4.76 5.75
C ASN A 13 5.59 -4.06 4.44
N LEU A 14 6.80 -3.50 4.41
CA LEU A 14 7.30 -2.74 3.27
C LEU A 14 8.60 -3.31 2.71
N GLU A 15 8.66 -3.40 1.38
CA GLU A 15 9.87 -3.65 0.60
C GLU A 15 10.16 -2.43 -0.28
N SER A 16 11.43 -2.18 -0.61
CA SER A 16 11.76 -1.06 -1.48
C SER A 16 12.92 -1.35 -2.44
N LEU A 17 12.83 -0.74 -3.63
CA LEU A 17 13.88 -0.74 -4.64
C LEU A 17 14.18 0.70 -5.05
N THR A 18 15.46 1.05 -5.10
CA THR A 18 15.89 2.38 -5.53
C THR A 18 16.74 2.26 -6.80
N TRP A 19 16.36 3.02 -7.82
CA TRP A 19 17.15 3.18 -9.04
C TRP A 19 17.27 4.65 -9.41
N GLY A 20 18.51 5.17 -9.38
CA GLY A 20 18.75 6.61 -9.54
C GLY A 20 18.09 7.42 -8.43
N ASN A 21 17.20 8.34 -8.80
CA ASN A 21 16.41 9.18 -7.89
C ASN A 21 15.00 8.66 -7.65
N LEU A 22 14.64 7.49 -8.18
CA LEU A 22 13.31 6.89 -8.03
C LEU A 22 13.37 5.76 -6.99
N THR A 23 12.54 5.87 -5.97
CA THR A 23 12.31 4.78 -4.99
C THR A 23 10.93 4.19 -5.20
N TRP A 24 10.86 2.89 -5.47
CA TRP A 24 9.61 2.14 -5.41
C TRP A 24 9.48 1.49 -4.03
N VAL A 25 8.42 1.83 -3.31
CA VAL A 25 8.00 1.15 -2.07
C VAL A 25 6.80 0.26 -2.38
N ASN A 26 6.89 -1.04 -2.07
CA ASN A 26 5.77 -1.96 -2.17
C ASN A 26 5.34 -2.39 -0.77
N ILE A 27 4.05 -2.25 -0.49
CA ILE A 27 3.44 -2.56 0.79
C ILE A 27 2.43 -3.70 0.58
N GLU A 28 2.74 -4.85 1.15
CA GLU A 28 1.89 -6.03 1.09
C GLU A 28 1.10 -6.19 2.38
N GLY A 29 -0.22 -6.28 2.30
CA GLY A 29 -1.09 -6.40 3.47
C GLY A 29 -0.98 -5.20 4.41
N PRO A 30 -1.28 -3.96 3.92
CA PRO A 30 -1.15 -2.76 4.73
C PRO A 30 -2.05 -2.82 5.96
N THR A 31 -1.52 -2.34 7.08
CA THR A 31 -2.23 -2.08 8.33
C THR A 31 -2.23 -0.57 8.61
N GLU A 32 -2.84 -0.18 9.73
CA GLU A 32 -2.80 1.21 10.19
C GLU A 32 -1.36 1.74 10.34
N GLN A 33 -0.42 0.87 10.69
CA GLN A 33 0.99 1.23 10.88
C GLN A 33 1.64 1.70 9.57
N GLU A 34 1.37 1.02 8.46
CA GLU A 34 1.89 1.42 7.16
C GLU A 34 1.27 2.75 6.71
N THR A 35 -0.02 2.96 6.94
CA THR A 35 -0.66 4.24 6.60
C THR A 35 -0.18 5.40 7.48
N GLU A 36 0.11 5.15 8.77
CA GLU A 36 0.72 6.13 9.65
C GLU A 36 2.16 6.45 9.23
N TYR A 37 2.94 5.43 8.86
CA TYR A 37 4.26 5.61 8.27
C TYR A 37 4.19 6.49 7.03
N LEU A 38 3.23 6.24 6.12
CA LEU A 38 3.05 7.06 4.94
C LEU A 38 2.64 8.49 5.29
N ALA A 39 1.74 8.70 6.25
CA ALA A 39 1.34 10.03 6.73
C ALA A 39 2.50 10.84 7.32
N GLN A 40 3.45 10.18 8.00
CA GLN A 40 4.60 10.83 8.64
C GLN A 40 5.72 11.17 7.65
N ASN A 41 5.87 10.38 6.59
CA ASN A 41 6.99 10.51 5.64
C ASN A 41 6.60 11.22 4.33
N TYR A 42 5.30 11.30 4.03
CA TYR A 42 4.77 11.89 2.81
C TYR A 42 3.60 12.83 3.13
N HIS A 43 3.41 13.85 2.29
CA HIS A 43 2.32 14.82 2.44
C HIS A 43 1.05 14.35 1.73
N PHE A 44 0.61 13.11 2.00
CA PHE A 44 -0.61 12.55 1.42
C PHE A 44 -1.87 13.09 2.11
N HIS A 45 -2.94 13.21 1.35
CA HIS A 45 -4.25 13.56 1.87
C HIS A 45 -4.78 12.41 2.74
N SER A 46 -5.35 12.73 3.91
CA SER A 46 -5.80 11.70 4.87
C SER A 46 -6.82 10.73 4.26
N LEU A 47 -7.74 11.24 3.44
CA LEU A 47 -8.72 10.39 2.74
C LEU A 47 -8.09 9.36 1.79
N ASP A 48 -6.94 9.66 1.19
CA ASP A 48 -6.25 8.70 0.31
C ASP A 48 -5.62 7.56 1.12
N LEU A 49 -5.17 7.86 2.34
CA LEU A 49 -4.65 6.86 3.27
C LEU A 49 -5.79 5.99 3.82
N ASP A 50 -6.92 6.59 4.19
CA ASP A 50 -8.13 5.86 4.60
C ASP A 50 -8.62 4.92 3.48
N ASP A 51 -8.52 5.36 2.23
CA ASP A 51 -8.88 4.58 1.04
C ASP A 51 -7.99 3.36 0.83
N CYS A 52 -6.76 3.36 1.35
CA CYS A 52 -5.87 2.20 1.31
C CYS A 52 -6.29 1.07 2.27
N LEU A 53 -7.02 1.39 3.34
CA LEU A 53 -7.53 0.41 4.32
C LEU A 53 -9.00 0.04 4.11
N SER A 54 -9.73 0.85 3.34
CA SER A 54 -11.15 0.64 3.03
C SER A 54 -11.40 -0.69 2.30
N ARG A 55 -12.58 -1.29 2.53
CA ARG A 55 -12.92 -2.61 1.98
C ARG A 55 -12.91 -2.64 0.46
N ILE A 56 -13.53 -1.66 -0.19
CA ILE A 56 -13.62 -1.53 -1.66
C ILE A 56 -13.81 -0.05 -2.02
N GLN A 57 -12.77 0.61 -2.53
CA GLN A 57 -12.91 1.90 -3.19
C GLN A 57 -13.17 1.76 -4.69
N ARG A 58 -13.87 2.72 -5.29
CA ARG A 58 -14.08 2.74 -6.75
C ARG A 58 -12.76 3.07 -7.46
N PRO A 59 -12.46 2.48 -8.63
CA PRO A 59 -11.32 2.90 -9.43
C PRO A 59 -11.38 4.39 -9.75
N LYS A 60 -10.27 5.09 -9.52
CA LYS A 60 -10.18 6.55 -9.66
C LYS A 60 -8.74 7.00 -9.86
N ILE A 61 -8.59 8.26 -10.25
CA ILE A 61 -7.35 9.02 -10.24
C ILE A 61 -7.66 10.35 -9.57
N ASP A 62 -6.97 10.64 -8.47
CA ASP A 62 -7.01 11.92 -7.78
C ASP A 62 -5.67 12.64 -8.02
N GLU A 63 -5.74 13.84 -8.57
CA GLU A 63 -4.57 14.65 -8.92
C GLU A 63 -4.35 15.73 -7.86
N TYR A 64 -3.17 15.69 -7.24
CA TYR A 64 -2.69 16.70 -6.31
C TYR A 64 -1.47 17.41 -6.89
N LYS A 65 -1.10 18.55 -6.28
CA LYS A 65 0.04 19.35 -6.73
C LYS A 65 1.35 18.55 -6.76
N ASP A 66 1.55 17.67 -5.79
CA ASP A 66 2.82 17.00 -5.54
C ASP A 66 2.82 15.49 -5.86
N TYR A 67 1.63 14.90 -6.11
CA TYR A 67 1.47 13.48 -6.39
C TYR A 67 0.14 13.15 -7.09
N LEU A 68 0.07 11.94 -7.65
CA LEU A 68 -1.16 11.30 -8.11
C LEU A 68 -1.50 10.14 -7.18
N PHE A 69 -2.78 10.01 -6.83
CA PHE A 69 -3.31 8.83 -6.17
C PHE A 69 -4.22 8.06 -7.13
N LEU A 70 -3.97 6.77 -7.29
CA LEU A 70 -4.72 5.91 -8.19
C LEU A 70 -5.25 4.70 -7.44
N VAL A 71 -6.48 4.32 -7.75
CA VAL A 71 -7.09 3.07 -7.30
C VAL A 71 -7.37 2.22 -8.53
N PHE A 72 -6.73 1.07 -8.62
CA PHE A 72 -6.97 0.07 -9.66
C PHE A 72 -7.66 -1.16 -9.08
N HIS A 73 -8.40 -1.86 -9.93
CA HIS A 73 -9.04 -3.14 -9.60
C HIS A 73 -8.59 -4.19 -10.59
N PHE A 74 -8.00 -5.27 -10.08
CA PHE A 74 -7.60 -6.42 -10.88
C PHE A 74 -8.46 -7.64 -10.55
N PRO A 75 -8.89 -8.42 -11.56
CA PRO A 75 -9.62 -9.65 -11.30
C PRO A 75 -8.68 -10.73 -10.74
N VAL A 76 -9.02 -11.28 -9.58
CA VAL A 76 -8.34 -12.42 -8.98
C VAL A 76 -9.30 -13.61 -8.92
N PHE A 77 -8.92 -14.70 -9.59
CA PHE A 77 -9.73 -15.91 -9.64
C PHE A 77 -9.39 -16.86 -8.49
N SER A 78 -10.36 -17.13 -7.61
CA SER A 78 -10.27 -18.17 -6.60
C SER A 78 -10.73 -19.51 -7.18
N LYS A 79 -9.81 -20.49 -7.24
CA LYS A 79 -10.14 -21.86 -7.69
C LYS A 79 -11.07 -22.58 -6.71
N GLU A 80 -10.89 -22.35 -5.41
CA GLU A 80 -11.66 -22.99 -4.34
C GLU A 80 -13.11 -22.52 -4.34
N ALA A 81 -13.33 -21.20 -4.39
CA ALA A 81 -14.66 -20.62 -4.43
C ALA A 81 -15.28 -20.58 -5.85
N ARG A 82 -14.46 -20.88 -6.88
CA ARG A 82 -14.81 -20.78 -8.31
C ARG A 82 -15.42 -19.44 -8.69
N VAL A 83 -14.89 -18.36 -8.13
CA VAL A 83 -15.38 -17.00 -8.33
C VAL A 83 -14.20 -16.07 -8.57
N THR A 84 -14.45 -15.02 -9.37
CA THR A 84 -13.51 -13.92 -9.55
C THR A 84 -13.91 -12.78 -8.64
N THR A 85 -13.00 -12.33 -7.79
CA THR A 85 -13.19 -11.15 -6.94
C THR A 85 -12.24 -10.04 -7.38
N PRO A 86 -12.64 -8.77 -7.23
CA PRO A 86 -11.72 -7.66 -7.45
C PRO A 86 -10.69 -7.61 -6.32
N SER A 87 -9.44 -7.34 -6.70
CA SER A 87 -8.35 -6.98 -5.79
C SER A 87 -7.93 -5.54 -6.06
N GLN A 88 -7.90 -4.73 -5.00
CA GLN A 88 -7.53 -3.33 -5.09
C GLN A 88 -6.00 -3.19 -5.09
N LEU A 89 -5.50 -2.33 -5.97
CA LEU A 89 -4.16 -1.79 -5.95
C LEU A 89 -4.25 -0.28 -5.76
N SER A 90 -3.79 0.22 -4.63
CA SER A 90 -3.64 1.65 -4.39
C SER A 90 -2.23 2.08 -4.80
N VAL A 91 -2.11 3.19 -5.52
CA VAL A 91 -0.83 3.68 -6.05
C VAL A 91 -0.66 5.16 -5.76
N PHE A 92 0.45 5.53 -5.14
CA PHE A 92 0.91 6.92 -5.07
C PHE A 92 2.09 7.10 -6.02
N ILE A 93 2.04 8.15 -6.85
CA ILE A 93 3.11 8.50 -7.78
C ILE A 93 3.51 9.95 -7.52
N GLY A 94 4.75 10.17 -7.11
CA GLY A 94 5.31 11.51 -6.92
C GLY A 94 6.57 11.71 -7.75
N LYS A 95 7.23 12.85 -7.54
CA LYS A 95 8.43 13.25 -8.32
C LYS A 95 9.54 12.19 -8.34
N ASN A 96 9.76 11.54 -7.20
CA ASN A 96 10.90 10.65 -6.94
C ASN A 96 10.46 9.30 -6.31
N TYR A 97 9.16 9.00 -6.30
CA TYR A 97 8.66 7.78 -5.67
C TYR A 97 7.48 7.16 -6.42
N LEU A 98 7.39 5.85 -6.30
CA LEU A 98 6.22 5.03 -6.61
C LEU A 98 5.89 4.24 -5.33
N ILE A 99 4.65 4.27 -4.87
CA ILE A 99 4.22 3.48 -3.72
C ILE A 99 3.03 2.65 -4.13
N THR A 100 3.10 1.34 -3.92
CA THR A 100 2.02 0.40 -4.20
C THR A 100 1.56 -0.25 -2.91
N LEU A 101 0.25 -0.28 -2.67
CA LEU A 101 -0.36 -0.99 -1.54
C LEU A 101 -1.37 -2.01 -2.07
N HIS A 102 -1.22 -3.28 -1.68
CA HIS A 102 -2.08 -4.38 -2.12
C HIS A 102 -2.16 -5.52 -1.09
N LYS A 103 -3.14 -6.41 -1.23
CA LYS A 103 -3.38 -7.54 -0.30
C LYS A 103 -2.43 -8.74 -0.46
N GLY A 104 -1.41 -8.66 -1.30
CA GLY A 104 -0.51 -9.79 -1.57
C GLY A 104 -1.02 -10.85 -2.56
N GLU A 105 -2.12 -10.59 -3.27
CA GLU A 105 -2.71 -11.56 -4.22
C GLU A 105 -2.38 -11.27 -5.70
N LEU A 106 -1.74 -10.14 -5.98
CA LEU A 106 -1.38 -9.68 -7.32
C LEU A 106 0.00 -10.19 -7.71
N LYS A 107 0.06 -11.34 -8.40
CA LYS A 107 1.32 -12.00 -8.79
C LYS A 107 2.40 -11.10 -9.38
N PRO A 108 2.11 -10.09 -10.23
CA PRO A 108 3.14 -9.19 -10.76
C PRO A 108 3.80 -8.27 -9.73
N LEU A 109 3.20 -8.12 -8.54
CA LEU A 109 3.65 -7.22 -7.48
C LEU A 109 4.19 -7.97 -6.24
N VAL A 110 3.98 -9.27 -6.17
CA VAL A 110 4.43 -10.11 -5.04
C VAL A 110 5.86 -10.56 -5.32
N LYS A 111 6.78 -10.22 -4.40
CA LYS A 111 8.26 -10.35 -4.49
C LYS A 111 8.90 -9.30 -5.40
N LEU A 112 9.30 -8.18 -4.80
CA LEU A 112 10.21 -7.24 -5.45
C LEU A 112 11.62 -7.83 -5.59
#